data_AF-A0A4V1ZXI4-F1
#
_entry.id   AF-A0A4V1ZXI4-F1
#
_cell.length_a   1.000
_cell.length_b   1.000
_cell.length_c   1.000
_cell.angle_alpha   90.00
_cell.angle_beta   90.00
_cell.angle_gamma   90.00
#
_symmetry.space_group_name_H-M   'P 1'
#
loop_
_entity.id
_entity.type
_entity.pdbx_description
1 polymer ?
#
loop_
_entity_poly.entity_id
_entity_poly.type
_entity_poly.pdbx_seq_one_letter_code
_entity_poly.pdbx_strand_id
1 'polypeptide(L)'
;MGSMDRNTVIGFVLLAALLFVYLYISTQNSKELQYQQQRQQDSLAFVQRVRDSVEVLKDTSARSNLAVDSTGALRTVGEEVLTVVENEVLKITFTNRGGQPKSVELKRYQSPGDSSAVILNGTAFDRISYPVNTGANQSSQVADLFFTEPTVTKNADNSQSVVYTLPAGANGELITHQFQVKPAAYMVDWTVQMNGADKLLTQGAFNLNWQSRPVPHEKDASYERLQTNICFVEDNDFDYIMQNTEKTFEAPVKWVSVAQQFFNITLIAKDNFTSGEVRWTRAEDTASTIADVTTNLQKKLPLGAVASVPLQLYFGPNDYTILSQQAEDMDKIVNLGRDMYAFVRPINKYIIMPVFDLFRSFVGSLGIVILLLTLVIRLVTSPLVYTSYLSGAKMKALRPEIEKMKARLGDDQQAVGMEQMKLFREAGVNPLGGCIPALLQIPIFFALYSFFNSNIALRGEGFLWADNLASYDVIARLPFTIPYFGDHISLFTLLAVFTSFLISIYNMNMTPDQSNPALKYMPYIFPFIMLFIFNRLPSALTWYYTVSNVITLILQWFINNYIIDHDKILLKIEENRKKPKVKSKWQERLEQVQEQQKKAQEAKQKPTRR
;
A
#
# COMPACT_ATOMS: atom_id res chain seq x y z
N MET A 1 -8.48 39.49 16.07
CA MET A 1 -9.41 38.37 16.28
C MET A 1 -8.74 37.33 17.16
N GLY A 2 -9.48 36.85 18.17
CA GLY A 2 -8.97 36.38 19.46
C GLY A 2 -7.98 35.21 19.42
N SER A 3 -7.01 35.26 20.35
CA SER A 3 -6.15 34.12 20.68
C SER A 3 -7.00 32.95 21.15
N MET A 4 -7.02 31.88 20.37
CA MET A 4 -7.70 30.64 20.72
C MET A 4 -7.11 30.12 22.05
N ASP A 5 -7.96 29.99 23.07
CA ASP A 5 -7.59 29.58 24.43
C ASP A 5 -7.00 28.16 24.38
N ARG A 6 -6.02 27.85 25.25
CA ARG A 6 -5.43 26.50 25.36
C ARG A 6 -6.50 25.46 25.65
N ASN A 7 -7.56 25.85 26.35
CA ASN A 7 -8.72 25.01 26.61
C ASN A 7 -9.53 24.72 25.34
N THR A 8 -9.53 25.63 24.36
CA THR A 8 -10.15 25.41 23.05
C THR A 8 -9.33 24.45 22.20
N VAL A 9 -7.99 24.54 22.22
CA VAL A 9 -7.11 23.59 21.52
C VAL A 9 -7.17 22.20 22.14
N ILE A 10 -7.15 22.10 23.48
CA ILE A 10 -7.37 20.85 24.20
C ILE A 10 -8.78 20.32 23.93
N GLY A 11 -9.77 21.22 23.87
CA GLY A 11 -11.13 20.92 23.45
C GLY A 11 -11.19 20.29 22.07
N PHE A 12 -10.54 20.88 21.05
CA PHE A 12 -10.46 20.31 19.70
C PHE A 12 -9.70 18.98 19.64
N VAL A 13 -8.64 18.81 20.43
CA VAL A 13 -7.90 17.52 20.51
C VAL A 13 -8.77 16.45 21.17
N LEU A 14 -9.51 16.78 22.22
CA LEU A 14 -10.46 15.86 22.86
C LEU A 14 -11.68 15.56 21.98
N LEU A 15 -12.19 16.56 21.24
CA LEU A 15 -13.29 16.39 20.30
C LEU A 15 -12.84 15.56 19.08
N ALA A 16 -11.60 15.74 18.61
CA ALA A 16 -11.00 14.90 17.59
C ALA A 16 -10.77 13.46 18.11
N ALA A 17 -10.31 13.28 19.36
CA ALA A 17 -10.17 11.96 19.97
C ALA A 17 -11.53 11.26 20.18
N LEU A 18 -12.56 11.99 20.61
CA LEU A 18 -13.94 11.48 20.74
C LEU A 18 -14.55 11.16 19.38
N LEU A 19 -14.32 12.00 18.36
CA LEU A 19 -14.71 11.74 16.98
C LEU A 19 -13.98 10.50 16.45
N PHE A 20 -12.70 10.32 16.78
CA PHE A 20 -11.93 9.11 16.44
C PHE A 20 -12.54 7.86 17.06
N VAL A 21 -12.86 7.90 18.37
CA VAL A 21 -13.51 6.77 19.07
C VAL A 21 -14.90 6.51 18.51
N TYR A 22 -15.69 7.55 18.23
CA TYR A 22 -17.02 7.45 17.64
C TYR A 22 -16.97 6.88 16.22
N LEU A 23 -16.07 7.37 15.36
CA LEU A 23 -15.87 6.84 14.00
C LEU A 23 -15.35 5.40 14.05
N TYR A 24 -14.50 5.05 15.01
CA TYR A 24 -14.02 3.68 15.22
C TYR A 24 -15.16 2.72 15.62
N ILE A 25 -16.00 3.12 16.58
CA ILE A 25 -17.16 2.32 17.01
C ILE A 25 -18.24 2.27 15.93
N SER A 26 -18.49 3.38 15.24
CA SER A 26 -19.48 3.46 14.16
C SER A 26 -19.08 2.62 12.96
N THR A 27 -17.78 2.60 12.59
CA THR A 27 -17.29 1.76 11.48
C THR A 27 -17.38 0.27 11.82
N GLN A 28 -17.11 -0.13 13.07
CA GLN A 28 -17.33 -1.50 13.54
C GLN A 28 -18.81 -1.92 13.44
N ASN A 29 -19.72 -1.09 13.95
CA ASN A 29 -21.16 -1.41 13.91
C ASN A 29 -21.75 -1.47 12.48
N SER A 30 -21.24 -0.67 11.53
CA SER A 30 -21.65 -0.76 10.13
C SER A 30 -21.14 -2.01 9.41
N LYS A 31 -19.97 -2.53 9.79
CA LYS A 31 -19.44 -3.80 9.26
C LYS A 31 -20.28 -4.99 9.69
N GLU A 32 -20.70 -5.02 10.96
CA GLU A 32 -21.56 -6.07 11.53
C GLU A 32 -22.91 -6.18 10.78
N LEU A 33 -23.55 -5.03 10.49
CA LEU A 33 -24.85 -4.99 9.82
C LEU A 33 -24.77 -5.42 8.35
N GLN A 34 -23.73 -4.98 7.63
CA GLN A 34 -23.47 -5.40 6.24
C GLN A 34 -23.15 -6.89 6.17
N TYR A 35 -22.34 -7.41 7.10
CA TYR A 35 -22.00 -8.83 7.20
C TYR A 35 -23.23 -9.73 7.44
N GLN A 36 -24.21 -9.26 8.21
CA GLN A 36 -25.47 -9.98 8.41
C GLN A 36 -26.33 -10.02 7.13
N GLN A 37 -26.40 -8.92 6.38
CA GLN A 37 -27.18 -8.86 5.13
C GLN A 37 -26.53 -9.69 4.01
N GLN A 38 -25.20 -9.68 3.92
CA GLN A 38 -24.44 -10.44 2.92
C GLN A 38 -24.54 -11.95 3.18
N ARG A 39 -24.45 -12.39 4.44
CA ARG A 39 -24.68 -13.81 4.81
C ARG A 39 -26.06 -14.32 4.41
N GLN A 40 -27.10 -13.47 4.48
CA GLN A 40 -28.45 -13.85 4.05
C GLN A 40 -28.56 -13.99 2.53
N GLN A 41 -27.91 -13.09 1.77
CA GLN A 41 -27.90 -13.15 0.30
C GLN A 41 -27.03 -14.30 -0.23
N ASP A 42 -25.87 -14.55 0.39
CA ASP A 42 -24.97 -15.64 0.02
C ASP A 42 -25.57 -17.01 0.32
N SER A 43 -26.33 -17.14 1.42
CA SER A 43 -27.06 -18.37 1.74
C SER A 43 -28.13 -18.70 0.69
N LEU A 44 -28.84 -17.69 0.18
CA LEU A 44 -29.85 -17.86 -0.87
C LEU A 44 -29.22 -18.18 -2.24
N ALA A 45 -28.13 -17.49 -2.59
CA ALA A 45 -27.41 -17.73 -3.84
C ALA A 45 -26.70 -19.10 -3.87
N PHE A 46 -26.23 -19.59 -2.72
CA PHE A 46 -25.63 -20.92 -2.58
C PHE A 46 -26.64 -22.03 -2.87
N VAL A 47 -27.84 -21.97 -2.29
CA VAL A 47 -28.89 -22.98 -2.51
C VAL A 47 -29.33 -23.02 -3.97
N GLN A 48 -29.38 -21.87 -4.64
CA GLN A 48 -29.79 -21.78 -6.03
C GLN A 48 -28.73 -22.36 -6.98
N ARG A 49 -27.43 -22.07 -6.76
CA ARG A 49 -26.34 -22.68 -7.54
C ARG A 49 -26.21 -24.20 -7.35
N VAL A 50 -26.48 -24.71 -6.15
CA VAL A 50 -26.48 -26.16 -5.89
C VAL A 50 -27.62 -26.86 -6.65
N ARG A 51 -28.76 -26.17 -6.84
CA ARG A 51 -29.87 -26.70 -7.65
C ARG A 51 -29.53 -26.71 -9.14
N ASP A 52 -28.97 -25.62 -9.65
CA ASP A 52 -28.62 -25.47 -11.06
C ASP A 52 -27.47 -26.41 -11.47
N SER A 53 -26.49 -26.66 -10.57
CA SER A 53 -25.39 -27.60 -10.83
C SER A 53 -25.85 -29.06 -10.91
N VAL A 54 -26.86 -29.45 -10.13
CA VAL A 54 -27.45 -30.80 -10.18
C VAL A 54 -28.21 -31.05 -11.48
N GLU A 55 -28.72 -30.00 -12.14
CA GLU A 55 -29.46 -30.10 -13.39
C GLU A 55 -28.52 -30.26 -14.61
N VAL A 56 -27.38 -29.56 -14.61
CA VAL A 56 -26.31 -29.70 -15.62
C VAL A 56 -25.63 -31.09 -15.57
N LEU A 57 -25.51 -31.69 -14.37
CA LEU A 57 -24.95 -33.03 -14.17
C LEU A 57 -25.81 -34.16 -14.75
N LYS A 58 -27.14 -33.98 -14.83
CA LYS A 58 -28.07 -34.96 -15.40
C LYS A 58 -28.03 -35.03 -16.93
N ASP A 59 -27.68 -33.92 -17.59
CA ASP A 59 -27.58 -33.86 -19.06
C ASP A 59 -26.23 -34.42 -19.56
N THR A 60 -25.18 -34.31 -18.72
CA THR A 60 -23.81 -34.73 -19.08
C THR A 60 -23.59 -36.24 -18.93
N SER A 61 -24.33 -36.91 -18.04
CA SER A 61 -24.25 -38.37 -17.82
C SER A 61 -24.73 -39.20 -19.02
N ALA A 62 -25.38 -38.57 -20.02
CA ALA A 62 -25.76 -39.21 -21.28
C ALA A 62 -24.62 -39.29 -22.33
N ARG A 63 -23.47 -38.62 -22.11
CA ARG A 63 -22.35 -38.54 -23.07
C ARG A 63 -21.08 -39.30 -22.66
N SER A 64 -21.12 -40.10 -21.59
CA SER A 64 -19.93 -40.69 -20.94
C SER A 64 -19.22 -41.84 -21.69
N ASN A 65 -19.60 -42.19 -22.91
CA ASN A 65 -19.08 -43.39 -23.60
C ASN A 65 -17.85 -43.17 -24.52
N LEU A 66 -17.19 -42.01 -24.49
CA LEU A 66 -16.16 -41.67 -25.50
C LEU A 66 -14.75 -41.34 -24.98
N ALA A 67 -14.43 -41.51 -23.69
CA ALA A 67 -13.18 -40.98 -23.14
C ALA A 67 -12.41 -41.90 -22.17
N VAL A 68 -12.68 -43.21 -22.21
CA VAL A 68 -11.89 -44.21 -21.47
C VAL A 68 -11.11 -45.03 -22.52
N ASP A 69 -9.78 -45.07 -22.44
CA ASP A 69 -9.02 -46.06 -23.22
C ASP A 69 -9.44 -47.46 -22.75
N SER A 70 -9.34 -48.46 -23.62
CA SER A 70 -9.66 -49.88 -23.42
C SER A 70 -9.15 -50.53 -22.12
N THR A 71 -8.31 -49.84 -21.34
CA THR A 71 -7.70 -50.24 -20.08
C THR A 71 -8.31 -49.58 -18.83
N GLY A 72 -9.23 -48.62 -18.94
CA GLY A 72 -9.81 -47.94 -17.77
C GLY A 72 -8.93 -46.84 -17.16
N ALA A 73 -7.80 -46.50 -17.78
CA ALA A 73 -6.83 -45.53 -17.28
C ALA A 73 -7.14 -44.08 -17.74
N LEU A 74 -6.89 -43.13 -16.84
CA LEU A 74 -6.96 -41.69 -17.09
C LEU A 74 -5.94 -41.26 -18.17
N ARG A 75 -6.35 -40.35 -19.08
CA ARG A 75 -5.49 -39.87 -20.19
C ARG A 75 -4.37 -38.97 -19.67
N THR A 76 -3.18 -39.53 -19.52
CA THR A 76 -1.92 -38.82 -19.20
C THR A 76 -1.18 -38.33 -20.44
N VAL A 77 -1.60 -38.80 -21.62
CA VAL A 77 -1.05 -38.41 -22.92
C VAL A 77 -2.20 -37.84 -23.76
N GLY A 78 -2.06 -36.59 -24.18
CA GLY A 78 -3.04 -35.87 -24.98
C GLY A 78 -2.42 -34.64 -25.64
N GLU A 79 -3.10 -34.11 -26.65
CA GLU A 79 -2.71 -32.84 -27.26
C GLU A 79 -3.27 -31.68 -26.43
N GLU A 80 -2.44 -30.65 -26.21
CA GLU A 80 -2.87 -29.45 -25.50
C GLU A 80 -3.71 -28.57 -26.41
N VAL A 81 -4.98 -28.39 -26.06
CA VAL A 81 -5.95 -27.55 -26.77
C VAL A 81 -6.18 -26.29 -25.96
N LEU A 82 -6.04 -25.15 -26.62
CA LEU A 82 -6.25 -23.83 -26.03
C LEU A 82 -7.65 -23.30 -26.37
N THR A 83 -8.29 -22.66 -25.41
CA THR A 83 -9.62 -22.06 -25.59
C THR A 83 -9.61 -20.64 -25.04
N VAL A 84 -9.97 -19.66 -25.88
CA VAL A 84 -9.95 -18.25 -25.50
C VAL A 84 -11.36 -17.77 -25.18
N VAL A 85 -11.51 -17.09 -24.04
CA VAL A 85 -12.74 -16.44 -23.60
C VAL A 85 -12.42 -15.01 -23.21
N GLU A 86 -13.27 -14.07 -23.60
CA GLU A 86 -13.03 -12.64 -23.40
C GLU A 86 -14.26 -11.92 -22.85
N ASN A 87 -14.02 -10.99 -21.94
CA ASN A 87 -14.98 -9.95 -21.61
C ASN A 87 -14.37 -8.56 -21.94
N GLU A 88 -14.95 -7.50 -21.39
CA GLU A 88 -14.53 -6.12 -21.62
C GLU A 88 -13.17 -5.77 -20.99
N VAL A 89 -12.72 -6.53 -19.98
CA VAL A 89 -11.53 -6.21 -19.18
C VAL A 89 -10.46 -7.31 -19.18
N LEU A 90 -10.85 -8.55 -19.45
CA LEU A 90 -10.01 -9.74 -19.47
C LEU A 90 -10.09 -10.46 -20.82
N LYS A 91 -8.95 -11.02 -21.23
CA LYS A 91 -8.86 -12.09 -22.22
C LYS A 91 -8.15 -13.27 -21.58
N ILE A 92 -8.87 -14.37 -21.39
CA ILE A 92 -8.39 -15.56 -20.69
C ILE A 92 -8.17 -16.66 -21.70
N THR A 93 -6.95 -17.21 -21.72
CA THR A 93 -6.64 -18.43 -22.46
C THR A 93 -6.68 -19.59 -21.48
N PHE A 94 -7.61 -20.52 -21.67
CA PHE A 94 -7.70 -21.77 -20.93
C PHE A 94 -6.98 -22.89 -21.68
N THR A 95 -6.59 -23.93 -20.95
CA THR A 95 -5.99 -25.15 -21.48
C THR A 95 -6.74 -26.39 -20.98
N ASN A 96 -6.93 -27.38 -21.85
CA ASN A 96 -7.46 -28.69 -21.45
C ASN A 96 -6.49 -29.49 -20.58
N ARG A 97 -5.19 -29.17 -20.60
CA ARG A 97 -4.20 -29.77 -19.70
C ARG A 97 -4.38 -29.19 -18.30
N GLY A 98 -4.90 -29.99 -17.38
CA GLY A 98 -5.30 -29.54 -16.04
C GLY A 98 -6.65 -28.82 -15.97
N GLY A 99 -7.28 -28.52 -17.12
CA GLY A 99 -8.56 -27.81 -17.16
C GLY A 99 -8.48 -26.48 -16.41
N GLN A 100 -7.53 -25.61 -16.76
CA GLN A 100 -7.16 -24.43 -15.96
C GLN A 100 -6.88 -23.20 -16.85
N PRO A 101 -6.88 -21.97 -16.30
CA PRO A 101 -6.35 -20.79 -16.99
C PRO A 101 -4.85 -20.95 -17.25
N LYS A 102 -4.42 -20.75 -18.50
CA LYS A 102 -3.02 -20.76 -18.95
C LYS A 102 -2.40 -19.37 -19.04
N SER A 103 -3.20 -18.35 -19.33
CA SER A 103 -2.79 -16.94 -19.33
C SER A 103 -3.99 -16.02 -19.26
N VAL A 104 -3.81 -14.85 -18.63
CA VAL A 104 -4.85 -13.84 -18.47
C VAL A 104 -4.30 -12.47 -18.85
N GLU A 105 -4.76 -11.92 -19.98
CA GLU A 105 -4.42 -10.59 -20.44
C GLU A 105 -5.42 -9.56 -19.88
N LEU A 106 -4.91 -8.49 -19.26
CA LEU A 106 -5.70 -7.36 -18.79
C LEU A 106 -5.85 -6.30 -19.90
N LYS A 107 -6.99 -6.31 -20.60
CA LYS A 107 -7.23 -5.52 -21.83
C LYS A 107 -7.11 -4.00 -21.67
N ARG A 108 -7.25 -3.50 -20.43
CA ARG A 108 -7.17 -2.06 -20.11
C ARG A 108 -5.77 -1.58 -19.74
N TYR A 109 -4.77 -2.47 -19.69
CA TYR A 109 -3.46 -2.14 -19.15
C TYR A 109 -2.33 -2.62 -20.08
N GLN A 110 -1.37 -1.74 -20.30
CA GLN A 110 -0.15 -2.03 -21.05
C GLN A 110 1.06 -1.68 -20.18
N SER A 111 2.18 -2.37 -20.37
CA SER A 111 3.46 -2.05 -19.75
C SER A 111 3.95 -0.67 -20.22
N PRO A 112 4.23 0.30 -19.33
CA PRO A 112 4.67 1.64 -19.71
C PRO A 112 6.01 1.68 -20.43
N GLY A 113 6.82 0.62 -20.34
CA GLY A 113 8.16 0.57 -20.94
C GLY A 113 8.15 0.25 -22.44
N ASP A 114 7.30 -0.70 -22.85
CA ASP A 114 7.29 -1.27 -24.20
C ASP A 114 5.89 -1.38 -24.83
N SER A 115 4.85 -0.91 -24.13
CA SER A 115 3.44 -1.01 -24.53
C SER A 115 2.93 -2.45 -24.71
N SER A 116 3.66 -3.45 -24.19
CA SER A 116 3.20 -4.84 -24.19
C SER A 116 1.96 -5.01 -23.31
N ALA A 117 1.11 -5.99 -23.64
CA ALA A 117 -0.08 -6.26 -22.84
C ALA A 117 0.32 -6.78 -21.44
N VAL A 118 -0.43 -6.37 -20.40
CA VAL A 118 -0.23 -6.91 -19.06
C VAL A 118 -0.83 -8.32 -19.00
N ILE A 119 0.03 -9.33 -18.87
CA ILE A 119 -0.34 -10.74 -18.83
C ILE A 119 -0.02 -11.31 -17.45
N LEU A 120 -1.05 -11.81 -16.78
CA LEU A 120 -0.97 -12.54 -15.53
C LEU A 120 -1.03 -14.05 -15.79
N ASN A 121 -0.38 -14.85 -14.93
CA ASN A 121 -0.47 -16.31 -14.92
C ASN A 121 -0.14 -16.95 -16.27
N GLY A 122 0.95 -16.52 -16.93
CA GLY A 122 1.32 -16.89 -18.31
C GLY A 122 2.68 -17.59 -18.47
N THR A 123 3.32 -17.98 -17.36
CA THR A 123 4.63 -18.64 -17.33
C THR A 123 4.48 -20.16 -17.25
N ALA A 124 5.55 -20.89 -17.58
CA ALA A 124 5.58 -22.35 -17.44
C ALA A 124 5.54 -22.85 -15.98
N PHE A 125 5.73 -21.96 -15.00
CA PHE A 125 5.65 -22.29 -13.57
C PHE A 125 4.22 -22.14 -13.03
N ASP A 126 3.38 -21.33 -13.68
CA ASP A 126 2.01 -21.12 -13.27
C ASP A 126 1.20 -22.41 -13.42
N ARG A 127 0.64 -22.90 -12.30
CA ARG A 127 -0.01 -24.20 -12.23
C ARG A 127 -1.02 -24.25 -11.09
N ILE A 128 -2.16 -24.85 -11.35
CA ILE A 128 -3.18 -25.19 -10.35
C ILE A 128 -3.37 -26.70 -10.38
N SER A 129 -3.08 -27.37 -9.27
CA SER A 129 -3.05 -28.82 -9.21
C SER A 129 -3.57 -29.34 -7.88
N TYR A 130 -4.12 -30.54 -7.88
CA TYR A 130 -4.40 -31.30 -6.67
C TYR A 130 -4.25 -32.79 -6.99
N PRO A 131 -3.90 -33.63 -6.00
CA PRO A 131 -3.79 -35.06 -6.22
C PRO A 131 -5.18 -35.68 -6.34
N VAL A 132 -5.33 -36.60 -7.29
CA VAL A 132 -6.50 -37.47 -7.42
C VAL A 132 -6.04 -38.91 -7.51
N ASN A 133 -6.81 -39.83 -6.91
CA ASN A 133 -6.54 -41.25 -7.01
C ASN A 133 -6.96 -41.76 -8.39
N THR A 134 -6.03 -42.38 -9.11
CA THR A 134 -6.21 -42.84 -10.50
C THR A 134 -6.21 -44.35 -10.63
N GLY A 135 -5.95 -45.07 -9.53
CA GLY A 135 -5.97 -46.52 -9.44
C GLY A 135 -5.64 -47.00 -8.03
N ALA A 136 -5.57 -48.31 -7.82
CA ALA A 136 -5.17 -48.87 -6.54
C ALA A 136 -3.73 -48.44 -6.21
N ASN A 137 -3.57 -47.64 -5.14
CA ASN A 137 -2.29 -47.06 -4.70
C ASN A 137 -1.59 -46.18 -5.76
N GLN A 138 -2.33 -45.64 -6.73
CA GLN A 138 -1.82 -44.68 -7.71
C GLN A 138 -2.55 -43.36 -7.58
N SER A 139 -1.79 -42.28 -7.55
CA SER A 139 -2.32 -40.91 -7.59
C SER A 139 -1.61 -40.13 -8.69
N SER A 140 -2.36 -39.26 -9.36
CA SER A 140 -1.84 -38.33 -10.35
C SER A 140 -2.25 -36.92 -9.98
N GLN A 141 -1.46 -35.96 -10.44
CA GLN A 141 -1.75 -34.55 -10.26
C GLN A 141 -2.67 -34.07 -11.38
N VAL A 142 -3.77 -33.39 -11.05
CA VAL A 142 -4.76 -32.97 -12.05
C VAL A 142 -4.16 -32.10 -13.15
N ALA A 143 -3.18 -31.24 -12.83
CA ALA A 143 -2.51 -30.40 -13.83
C ALA A 143 -1.74 -31.19 -14.92
N ASP A 144 -1.43 -32.47 -14.68
CA ASP A 144 -0.76 -33.34 -15.65
C ASP A 144 -1.74 -34.21 -16.45
N LEU A 145 -3.04 -34.10 -16.18
CA LEU A 145 -4.11 -34.85 -16.86
C LEU A 145 -4.75 -34.00 -17.96
N PHE A 146 -5.19 -34.66 -19.03
CA PHE A 146 -5.89 -34.00 -20.14
C PHE A 146 -7.40 -34.16 -19.99
N PHE A 147 -8.08 -33.03 -19.79
CA PHE A 147 -9.54 -32.97 -19.80
C PHE A 147 -10.06 -33.11 -21.24
N THR A 148 -11.31 -33.52 -21.37
CA THR A 148 -12.04 -33.45 -22.64
C THR A 148 -12.11 -32.00 -23.13
N GLU A 149 -12.33 -31.82 -24.44
CA GLU A 149 -12.47 -30.49 -25.02
C GLU A 149 -13.56 -29.69 -24.29
N PRO A 150 -13.29 -28.41 -23.96
CA PRO A 150 -14.20 -27.64 -23.14
C PRO A 150 -15.48 -27.33 -23.92
N THR A 151 -16.58 -27.33 -23.19
CA THR A 151 -17.81 -26.71 -23.69
C THR A 151 -17.86 -25.26 -23.23
N VAL A 152 -17.94 -24.34 -24.20
CA VAL A 152 -18.11 -22.89 -23.93
C VAL A 152 -19.56 -22.53 -24.22
N THR A 153 -20.26 -22.06 -23.19
CA THR A 153 -21.66 -21.63 -23.28
C THR A 153 -21.77 -20.16 -22.90
N LYS A 154 -22.60 -19.41 -23.64
CA LYS A 154 -22.94 -18.03 -23.29
C LYS A 154 -24.30 -18.03 -22.61
N ASN A 155 -24.33 -17.56 -21.37
CA ASN A 155 -25.52 -17.49 -20.54
C ASN A 155 -26.37 -16.27 -20.90
N ALA A 156 -27.63 -16.26 -20.46
CA ALA A 156 -28.58 -15.17 -20.71
C ALA A 156 -28.14 -13.83 -20.11
N ASP A 157 -27.32 -13.85 -19.05
CA ASP A 157 -26.73 -12.68 -18.39
C ASP A 157 -25.44 -12.18 -19.07
N ASN A 158 -25.14 -12.66 -20.29
CA ASN A 158 -23.89 -12.46 -21.02
C ASN A 158 -22.63 -13.03 -20.35
N SER A 159 -22.74 -13.75 -19.22
CA SER A 159 -21.58 -14.49 -18.70
C SER A 159 -21.24 -15.66 -19.61
N GLN A 160 -19.97 -16.05 -19.63
CA GLN A 160 -19.48 -17.20 -20.37
C GLN A 160 -19.05 -18.29 -19.41
N SER A 161 -19.55 -19.50 -19.61
CA SER A 161 -19.17 -20.67 -18.84
C SER A 161 -18.28 -21.59 -19.67
N VAL A 162 -17.13 -21.96 -19.11
CA VAL A 162 -16.18 -22.92 -19.69
C VAL A 162 -16.17 -24.15 -18.81
N VAL A 163 -16.57 -25.28 -19.35
CA VAL A 163 -16.68 -26.54 -18.61
C VAL A 163 -15.72 -27.56 -19.17
N TYR A 164 -14.77 -28.00 -18.34
CA TYR A 164 -13.87 -29.11 -18.62
C TYR A 164 -14.31 -30.33 -17.83
N THR A 165 -14.34 -31.49 -18.48
CA THR A 165 -14.73 -32.75 -17.86
C THR A 165 -13.62 -33.80 -18.00
N LEU A 166 -13.31 -34.48 -16.90
CA LEU A 166 -12.32 -35.55 -16.82
C LEU A 166 -12.98 -36.79 -16.21
N PRO A 167 -13.27 -37.82 -17.03
CA PRO A 167 -13.69 -39.13 -16.52
C PRO A 167 -12.54 -39.77 -15.76
N ALA A 168 -12.75 -40.06 -14.47
CA ALA A 168 -11.68 -40.39 -13.53
C ALA A 168 -11.70 -41.84 -13.01
N GLY A 169 -12.58 -42.69 -13.56
CA GLY A 169 -12.62 -44.11 -13.24
C GLY A 169 -13.56 -44.90 -14.14
N ALA A 170 -13.46 -46.23 -14.04
CA ALA A 170 -14.26 -47.16 -14.84
C ALA A 170 -15.74 -47.25 -14.41
N ASN A 171 -16.09 -46.71 -13.25
CA ASN A 171 -17.42 -46.85 -12.63
C ASN A 171 -18.19 -45.51 -12.57
N GLY A 172 -17.86 -44.56 -13.45
CA GLY A 172 -18.58 -43.28 -13.58
C GLY A 172 -18.05 -42.15 -12.68
N GLU A 173 -16.87 -42.32 -12.08
CA GLU A 173 -16.18 -41.23 -11.39
C GLU A 173 -15.86 -40.10 -12.38
N LEU A 174 -16.12 -38.85 -11.98
CA LEU A 174 -16.07 -37.69 -12.86
C LEU A 174 -15.56 -36.47 -12.12
N ILE A 175 -14.61 -35.75 -12.72
CA ILE A 175 -14.15 -34.44 -12.25
C ILE A 175 -14.58 -33.40 -13.27
N THR A 176 -15.20 -32.33 -12.81
CA THR A 176 -15.62 -31.20 -13.65
C THR A 176 -15.04 -29.91 -13.10
N HIS A 177 -14.30 -29.19 -13.95
CA HIS A 177 -13.92 -27.80 -13.69
C HIS A 177 -14.85 -26.88 -14.47
N GLN A 178 -15.59 -26.05 -13.75
CA GLN A 178 -16.46 -25.04 -14.34
C GLN A 178 -15.95 -23.65 -14.01
N PHE A 179 -15.58 -22.90 -15.03
CA PHE A 179 -15.24 -21.48 -14.92
C PHE A 179 -16.39 -20.63 -15.41
N GLN A 180 -16.71 -19.55 -14.70
CA GLN A 180 -17.68 -18.56 -15.13
C GLN A 180 -17.02 -17.18 -15.18
N VAL A 181 -17.00 -16.60 -16.38
CA VAL A 181 -16.47 -15.27 -16.68
C VAL A 181 -17.64 -14.32 -16.85
N LYS A 182 -17.79 -13.37 -15.92
CA LYS A 182 -18.88 -12.39 -15.95
C LYS A 182 -18.51 -11.15 -16.78
N PRO A 183 -19.48 -10.42 -17.35
CA PRO A 183 -19.23 -9.16 -18.01
C PRO A 183 -18.54 -8.16 -17.09
N ALA A 184 -17.55 -7.43 -17.63
CA ALA A 184 -16.77 -6.39 -16.95
C ALA A 184 -16.15 -6.77 -15.59
N ALA A 185 -15.98 -8.07 -15.32
CA ALA A 185 -15.45 -8.57 -14.05
C ALA A 185 -14.00 -9.04 -14.19
N TYR A 186 -13.18 -8.72 -13.19
CA TYR A 186 -11.83 -9.26 -13.00
C TYR A 186 -11.81 -10.58 -12.22
N MET A 187 -12.96 -10.95 -11.64
CA MET A 187 -13.15 -12.20 -10.90
C MET A 187 -13.65 -13.31 -11.84
N VAL A 188 -13.00 -14.47 -11.77
CA VAL A 188 -13.41 -15.71 -12.44
C VAL A 188 -13.91 -16.67 -11.38
N ASP A 189 -15.19 -17.00 -11.41
CA ASP A 189 -15.77 -18.03 -10.54
C ASP A 189 -15.26 -19.40 -11.03
N TRP A 190 -14.71 -20.22 -10.12
CA TRP A 190 -14.18 -21.54 -10.45
C TRP A 190 -14.78 -22.59 -9.50
N THR A 191 -15.53 -23.54 -10.02
CA THR A 191 -16.10 -24.63 -9.22
C THR A 191 -15.51 -25.96 -9.66
N VAL A 192 -14.94 -26.69 -8.71
CA VAL A 192 -14.50 -28.07 -8.91
C VAL A 192 -15.59 -29.00 -8.38
N GLN A 193 -16.19 -29.78 -9.26
CA GLN A 193 -17.19 -30.78 -8.90
C GLN A 193 -16.59 -32.18 -9.07
N MET A 194 -16.82 -33.05 -8.10
CA MET A 194 -16.33 -34.42 -8.10
C MET A 194 -17.49 -35.38 -7.85
N ASN A 195 -17.69 -36.31 -8.76
CA ASN A 195 -18.51 -37.50 -8.57
C ASN A 195 -17.58 -38.70 -8.31
N GLY A 196 -17.81 -39.44 -7.23
CA GLY A 196 -16.86 -40.39 -6.64
C GLY A 196 -15.79 -39.75 -5.76
N ALA A 197 -16.06 -38.61 -5.11
CA ALA A 197 -15.08 -37.87 -4.30
C ALA A 197 -14.47 -38.72 -3.16
N ASP A 198 -15.25 -39.64 -2.59
CA ASP A 198 -14.85 -40.64 -1.58
C ASP A 198 -13.78 -41.62 -2.09
N LYS A 199 -13.70 -41.84 -3.40
CA LYS A 199 -12.67 -42.67 -4.05
C LYS A 199 -11.53 -41.83 -4.63
N LEU A 200 -11.86 -40.68 -5.21
CA LEU A 200 -10.92 -39.78 -5.87
C LEU A 200 -10.00 -39.07 -4.88
N LEU A 201 -10.46 -38.83 -3.65
CA LEU A 201 -9.69 -38.17 -2.60
C LEU A 201 -9.43 -39.10 -1.43
N THR A 202 -8.20 -39.08 -0.93
CA THR A 202 -7.83 -39.80 0.28
C THR A 202 -8.40 -39.08 1.51
N GLN A 203 -9.26 -39.76 2.27
CA GLN A 203 -9.90 -39.23 3.49
C GLN A 203 -10.70 -37.92 3.28
N GLY A 204 -11.19 -37.67 2.06
CA GLY A 204 -11.91 -36.43 1.72
C GLY A 204 -11.05 -35.17 1.79
N ALA A 205 -9.72 -35.30 1.78
CA ALA A 205 -8.80 -34.17 1.79
C ALA A 205 -8.59 -33.63 0.36
N PHE A 206 -9.04 -32.40 0.12
CA PHE A 206 -8.72 -31.65 -1.09
C PHE A 206 -7.48 -30.81 -0.83
N ASN A 207 -6.33 -31.26 -1.35
CA ASN A 207 -5.03 -30.60 -1.18
C ASN A 207 -4.68 -29.83 -2.46
N LEU A 208 -5.04 -28.55 -2.49
CA LEU A 208 -4.78 -27.65 -3.60
C LEU A 208 -3.34 -27.15 -3.56
N ASN A 209 -2.62 -27.33 -4.65
CA ASN A 209 -1.33 -26.73 -4.92
C ASN A 209 -1.51 -25.66 -6.00
N TRP A 210 -1.28 -24.41 -5.64
CA TRP A 210 -1.32 -23.27 -6.54
C TRP A 210 0.08 -22.67 -6.65
N GLN A 211 0.61 -22.62 -7.86
CA GLN A 211 1.90 -22.05 -8.19
C GLN A 211 1.70 -20.82 -9.05
N SER A 212 2.37 -19.73 -8.70
CA SER A 212 2.35 -18.50 -9.48
C SER A 212 3.73 -17.88 -9.57
N ARG A 213 4.11 -17.43 -10.77
CA ARG A 213 5.35 -16.71 -11.04
C ARG A 213 5.02 -15.34 -11.66
N PRO A 214 4.86 -14.30 -10.83
CA PRO A 214 4.71 -12.93 -11.32
C PRO A 214 5.93 -12.50 -12.16
N VAL A 215 5.66 -11.80 -13.26
CA VAL A 215 6.66 -11.18 -14.14
C VAL A 215 6.58 -9.66 -14.02
N PRO A 216 7.69 -8.92 -14.20
CA PRO A 216 7.66 -7.47 -14.08
C PRO A 216 6.77 -6.82 -15.15
N HIS A 217 5.98 -5.83 -14.73
CA HIS A 217 5.12 -5.01 -15.62
C HIS A 217 5.48 -3.53 -15.58
N GLU A 218 6.37 -3.14 -14.66
CA GLU A 218 6.83 -1.77 -14.49
C GLU A 218 8.24 -1.57 -15.04
N LYS A 219 8.58 -0.31 -15.34
CA LYS A 219 9.91 0.07 -15.86
C LYS A 219 11.06 -0.31 -14.91
N ASP A 220 10.80 -0.36 -13.61
CA ASP A 220 11.75 -0.74 -12.57
C ASP A 220 11.34 -2.04 -11.90
N ALA A 221 11.82 -3.16 -12.44
CA ALA A 221 11.55 -4.50 -11.92
C ALA A 221 12.07 -4.68 -10.48
N SER A 222 13.18 -4.04 -10.12
CA SER A 222 13.74 -4.12 -8.76
C SER A 222 12.85 -3.38 -7.76
N TYR A 223 12.32 -2.21 -8.14
CA TYR A 223 11.35 -1.51 -7.30
C TYR A 223 10.03 -2.28 -7.17
N GLU A 224 9.53 -2.83 -8.27
CA GLU A 224 8.31 -3.67 -8.28
C GLU A 224 8.48 -4.91 -7.38
N ARG A 225 9.64 -5.58 -7.42
CA ARG A 225 9.99 -6.68 -6.50
C ARG A 225 9.91 -6.26 -5.03
N LEU A 226 10.38 -5.06 -4.69
CA LEU A 226 10.30 -4.52 -3.33
C LEU A 226 8.86 -4.19 -2.92
N GLN A 227 7.99 -3.84 -3.86
CA GLN A 227 6.56 -3.60 -3.57
C GLN A 227 5.72 -4.88 -3.58
N THR A 228 6.26 -5.99 -4.09
CA THR A 228 5.54 -7.26 -4.17
C THR A 228 5.48 -7.93 -2.80
N ASN A 229 4.28 -8.38 -2.42
CA ASN A 229 3.97 -9.04 -1.16
C ASN A 229 3.05 -10.24 -1.39
N ILE A 230 3.08 -11.20 -0.46
CA ILE A 230 2.02 -12.19 -0.36
C ILE A 230 1.04 -11.71 0.72
N CYS A 231 -0.21 -11.47 0.34
CA CYS A 231 -1.27 -11.06 1.25
C CYS A 231 -2.25 -12.22 1.47
N PHE A 232 -2.85 -12.33 2.64
CA PHE A 232 -3.82 -13.38 2.94
C PHE A 232 -4.79 -12.94 4.04
N VAL A 233 -5.90 -13.66 4.13
CA VAL A 233 -6.82 -13.57 5.27
C VAL A 233 -6.90 -14.92 5.96
N GLU A 234 -6.44 -14.96 7.21
CA GLU A 234 -6.47 -16.11 8.12
C GLU A 234 -7.33 -15.73 9.34
N ASP A 235 -8.30 -16.57 9.69
CA ASP A 235 -9.23 -16.31 10.81
C ASP A 235 -9.96 -14.95 10.77
N ASN A 236 -10.29 -14.50 9.55
CA ASN A 236 -10.89 -13.18 9.28
C ASN A 236 -10.00 -11.97 9.65
N ASP A 237 -8.71 -12.18 9.86
CA ASP A 237 -7.73 -11.10 9.96
C ASP A 237 -6.84 -11.06 8.71
N PHE A 238 -6.53 -9.85 8.27
CA PHE A 238 -5.66 -9.63 7.12
C PHE A 238 -4.23 -9.52 7.59
N ASP A 239 -3.35 -10.26 6.93
CA ASP A 239 -1.92 -10.16 7.14
C ASP A 239 -1.16 -10.37 5.82
N TYR A 240 0.14 -10.13 5.84
CA TYR A 240 0.99 -10.24 4.67
C TYR A 240 2.44 -10.57 5.04
N ILE A 241 3.15 -11.20 4.11
CA ILE A 241 4.59 -11.39 4.21
C ILE A 241 5.31 -10.60 3.10
N MET A 242 6.36 -9.91 3.52
CA MET A 242 7.27 -9.16 2.65
C MET A 242 8.70 -9.68 2.74
N GLN A 243 9.22 -9.90 3.95
CA GLN A 243 10.60 -10.39 4.15
C GLN A 243 10.65 -11.90 4.41
N ASN A 244 9.64 -12.43 5.11
CA ASN A 244 9.54 -13.86 5.38
C ASN A 244 9.31 -14.61 4.06
N THR A 245 9.97 -15.75 3.90
CA THR A 245 9.88 -16.61 2.71
C THR A 245 8.78 -17.66 2.81
N GLU A 246 8.19 -17.82 3.98
CA GLU A 246 7.13 -18.79 4.22
C GLU A 246 6.14 -18.32 5.30
N LYS A 247 4.92 -18.85 5.22
CA LYS A 247 3.87 -18.70 6.23
C LYS A 247 3.02 -19.96 6.24
N THR A 248 2.94 -20.61 7.40
CA THR A 248 2.00 -21.70 7.66
C THR A 248 0.69 -21.14 8.19
N PHE A 249 -0.42 -21.68 7.70
CA PHE A 249 -1.77 -21.36 8.13
C PHE A 249 -2.28 -22.46 9.05
N GLU A 250 -2.57 -22.09 10.30
CA GLU A 250 -3.07 -22.98 11.34
C GLU A 250 -4.58 -22.79 11.58
N ALA A 251 -5.15 -21.72 11.01
CA ALA A 251 -6.56 -21.39 11.08
C ALA A 251 -7.20 -21.28 9.67
N PRO A 252 -8.53 -21.16 9.57
CA PRO A 252 -9.21 -21.11 8.28
C PRO A 252 -8.74 -19.93 7.41
N VAL A 253 -8.41 -20.22 6.15
CA VAL A 253 -7.88 -19.24 5.19
C VAL A 253 -8.95 -18.90 4.17
N LYS A 254 -9.31 -17.62 4.05
CA LYS A 254 -10.34 -17.17 3.10
C LYS A 254 -9.76 -17.00 1.70
N TRP A 255 -8.60 -16.37 1.61
CA TRP A 255 -7.89 -16.14 0.35
C TRP A 255 -6.40 -15.92 0.55
N VAL A 256 -5.63 -16.18 -0.50
CA VAL A 256 -4.18 -15.90 -0.61
C VAL A 256 -3.93 -15.17 -1.92
N SER A 257 -3.15 -14.10 -1.88
CA SER A 257 -2.88 -13.19 -2.99
C SER A 257 -1.39 -13.04 -3.23
N VAL A 258 -0.98 -13.17 -4.48
CA VAL A 258 0.32 -12.71 -4.97
C VAL A 258 0.13 -11.28 -5.49
N ALA A 259 0.49 -10.29 -4.68
CA ALA A 259 0.25 -8.88 -4.97
C ALA A 259 1.55 -8.19 -5.40
N GLN A 260 1.65 -7.86 -6.70
CA GLN A 260 2.67 -6.96 -7.26
C GLN A 260 2.32 -5.51 -6.93
N GLN A 261 3.09 -4.55 -7.46
CA GLN A 261 2.83 -3.12 -7.21
C GLN A 261 1.41 -2.70 -7.64
N PHE A 262 1.02 -2.98 -8.88
CA PHE A 262 -0.26 -2.52 -9.44
C PHE A 262 -1.24 -3.63 -9.81
N PHE A 263 -0.85 -4.90 -9.73
CA PHE A 263 -1.70 -6.04 -10.08
C PHE A 263 -1.58 -7.13 -9.05
N ASN A 264 -2.58 -7.99 -8.98
CA ASN A 264 -2.50 -9.19 -8.17
C ASN A 264 -3.24 -10.37 -8.82
N ILE A 265 -2.80 -11.56 -8.43
CA ILE A 265 -3.55 -12.80 -8.61
C ILE A 265 -3.97 -13.26 -7.21
N THR A 266 -5.27 -13.44 -6.99
CA THR A 266 -5.80 -13.92 -5.72
C THR A 266 -6.60 -15.19 -5.90
N LEU A 267 -6.29 -16.22 -5.10
CA LEU A 267 -7.09 -17.43 -4.96
C LEU A 267 -7.99 -17.32 -3.73
N ILE A 268 -9.29 -17.54 -3.93
CA ILE A 268 -10.34 -17.33 -2.91
C ILE A 268 -11.16 -18.60 -2.76
N ALA A 269 -11.47 -19.00 -1.52
CA ALA A 269 -12.44 -20.05 -1.24
C ALA A 269 -13.71 -19.44 -0.63
N LYS A 270 -14.89 -19.77 -1.20
CA LYS A 270 -16.17 -19.23 -0.68
C LYS A 270 -16.50 -19.76 0.72
N ASP A 271 -16.07 -20.98 1.04
CA ASP A 271 -16.27 -21.59 2.37
C ASP A 271 -14.95 -21.80 3.13
N ASN A 272 -13.94 -20.97 2.84
CA ASN A 272 -12.58 -21.05 3.37
C ASN A 272 -11.84 -22.37 3.05
N PHE A 273 -10.51 -22.32 3.18
CA PHE A 273 -9.65 -23.48 3.35
C PHE A 273 -9.48 -23.75 4.84
N THR A 274 -9.18 -24.99 5.21
CA THR A 274 -9.00 -25.41 6.61
C THR A 274 -7.64 -25.00 7.15
N SER A 275 -6.59 -25.15 6.33
CA SER A 275 -5.20 -24.89 6.68
C SER A 275 -4.36 -24.83 5.40
N GLY A 276 -3.06 -24.58 5.54
CA GLY A 276 -2.13 -24.64 4.42
C GLY A 276 -0.77 -24.03 4.71
N GLU A 277 -0.03 -23.75 3.66
CA GLU A 277 1.21 -22.99 3.69
C GLU A 277 1.37 -22.18 2.39
N VAL A 278 2.09 -21.08 2.48
CA VAL A 278 2.63 -20.39 1.31
C VAL A 278 4.13 -20.26 1.47
N ARG A 279 4.85 -20.58 0.40
CA ARG A 279 6.29 -20.41 0.27
C ARG A 279 6.57 -19.60 -0.97
N TRP A 280 7.50 -18.66 -0.88
CA TRP A 280 7.96 -17.92 -2.03
C TRP A 280 9.46 -17.66 -1.99
N THR A 281 10.06 -17.57 -3.17
CA THR A 281 11.45 -17.19 -3.36
C THR A 281 11.50 -16.03 -4.33
N ARG A 282 12.03 -14.89 -3.88
CA ARG A 282 12.22 -13.72 -4.74
C ARG A 282 13.35 -14.00 -5.71
N ALA A 283 13.15 -13.59 -6.96
CA ALA A 283 14.16 -13.72 -7.98
C ALA A 283 15.31 -12.73 -7.75
N GLU A 284 16.51 -13.06 -8.25
CA GLU A 284 17.64 -12.13 -8.26
C GLU A 284 17.35 -10.91 -9.15
N ASP A 285 18.04 -9.80 -8.93
CA ASP A 285 17.76 -8.55 -9.62
C ASP A 285 17.92 -8.64 -11.16
N THR A 286 18.72 -9.58 -11.64
CA THR A 286 18.98 -9.84 -13.07
C THR A 286 17.91 -10.71 -13.73
N ALA A 287 17.02 -11.32 -12.97
CA ALA A 287 16.01 -12.22 -13.49
C ALA A 287 14.83 -11.47 -14.11
N SER A 288 14.26 -12.03 -15.18
CA SER A 288 13.04 -11.57 -15.85
C SER A 288 11.75 -11.97 -15.10
N THR A 289 11.85 -12.22 -13.80
CA THR A 289 10.77 -12.68 -12.93
C THR A 289 10.83 -11.91 -11.61
N ILE A 290 9.69 -11.88 -10.90
CA ILE A 290 9.59 -11.22 -9.59
C ILE A 290 9.84 -12.23 -8.47
N ALA A 291 9.13 -13.35 -8.48
CA ALA A 291 9.23 -14.41 -7.48
C ALA A 291 8.63 -15.72 -8.02
N ASP A 292 8.98 -16.82 -7.37
CA ASP A 292 8.28 -18.10 -7.47
C ASP A 292 7.46 -18.30 -6.21
N VAL A 293 6.15 -18.45 -6.35
CA VAL A 293 5.22 -18.63 -5.23
C VAL A 293 4.57 -20.00 -5.34
N THR A 294 4.62 -20.80 -4.28
CA THR A 294 3.89 -22.06 -4.15
C THR A 294 3.03 -22.02 -2.89
N THR A 295 1.73 -22.15 -3.08
CA THR A 295 0.72 -22.14 -2.04
C THR A 295 0.04 -23.51 -1.98
N ASN A 296 0.13 -24.18 -0.84
CA ASN A 296 -0.55 -25.45 -0.58
C ASN A 296 -1.70 -25.18 0.39
N LEU A 297 -2.94 -25.40 -0.03
CA LEU A 297 -4.14 -25.17 0.78
C LEU A 297 -4.96 -26.45 0.88
N GLN A 298 -5.40 -26.78 2.09
CA GLN A 298 -6.18 -27.97 2.36
C GLN A 298 -7.63 -27.58 2.64
N LYS A 299 -8.58 -28.33 2.06
CA LYS A 299 -9.99 -28.28 2.44
C LYS A 299 -10.48 -29.69 2.73
N LYS A 300 -11.18 -29.87 3.84
CA LYS A 300 -11.85 -31.13 4.17
C LYS A 300 -13.25 -31.13 3.55
N LEU A 301 -13.50 -32.08 2.65
CA LEU A 301 -14.81 -32.25 2.02
C LEU A 301 -15.66 -33.26 2.82
N PRO A 302 -16.99 -33.15 2.78
CA PRO A 302 -17.87 -34.17 3.35
C PRO A 302 -17.55 -35.55 2.77
N LEU A 303 -17.58 -36.58 3.61
CA LEU A 303 -17.42 -37.97 3.18
C LEU A 303 -18.70 -38.38 2.43
N GLY A 304 -18.68 -38.25 1.11
CA GLY A 304 -19.78 -38.60 0.23
C GLY A 304 -19.29 -38.75 -1.20
N ALA A 305 -20.11 -39.41 -2.03
CA ALA A 305 -19.77 -39.63 -3.42
C ALA A 305 -19.70 -38.32 -4.22
N VAL A 306 -20.48 -37.31 -3.87
CA VAL A 306 -20.49 -36.02 -4.59
C VAL A 306 -19.93 -34.92 -3.71
N ALA A 307 -18.94 -34.19 -4.22
CA ALA A 307 -18.37 -33.03 -3.56
C ALA A 307 -18.24 -31.84 -4.53
N SER A 308 -18.37 -30.63 -3.99
CA SER A 308 -18.22 -29.38 -4.74
C SER A 308 -17.32 -28.43 -3.96
N VAL A 309 -16.32 -27.87 -4.66
CA VAL A 309 -15.37 -26.91 -4.10
C VAL A 309 -15.55 -25.57 -4.83
N PRO A 310 -16.28 -24.62 -4.22
CA PRO A 310 -16.49 -23.31 -4.82
C PRO A 310 -15.30 -22.38 -4.53
N LEU A 311 -14.53 -22.09 -5.57
CA LEU A 311 -13.36 -21.20 -5.57
C LEU A 311 -13.59 -19.99 -6.46
N GLN A 312 -12.72 -18.99 -6.36
CA GLN A 312 -12.65 -17.87 -7.27
C GLN A 312 -11.20 -17.49 -7.50
N LEU A 313 -10.90 -16.99 -8.70
CA LEU A 313 -9.61 -16.46 -9.09
C LEU A 313 -9.80 -15.00 -9.49
N TYR A 314 -9.14 -14.09 -8.80
CA TYR A 314 -9.06 -12.69 -9.21
C TYR A 314 -7.79 -12.48 -10.03
N PHE A 315 -7.96 -11.86 -11.20
CA PHE A 315 -6.86 -11.41 -12.05
C PHE A 315 -7.11 -9.94 -12.38
N GLY A 316 -6.38 -9.03 -11.75
CA GLY A 316 -6.72 -7.62 -11.96
C GLY A 316 -5.86 -6.60 -11.24
N PRO A 317 -6.27 -5.32 -11.36
CA PRO A 317 -5.54 -4.19 -10.78
C PRO A 317 -5.66 -4.12 -9.25
N ASN A 318 -4.66 -3.52 -8.63
CA ASN A 318 -4.65 -3.11 -7.23
C ASN A 318 -5.35 -1.76 -7.06
N ASP A 319 -6.64 -1.73 -7.39
CA ASP A 319 -7.47 -0.55 -7.19
C ASP A 319 -8.34 -0.72 -5.94
N TYR A 320 -8.36 0.31 -5.08
CA TYR A 320 -9.07 0.26 -3.80
C TYR A 320 -10.57 0.00 -3.98
N THR A 321 -11.21 0.72 -4.91
CA THR A 321 -12.65 0.63 -5.14
C THR A 321 -13.00 -0.72 -5.75
N ILE A 322 -12.20 -1.21 -6.72
CA ILE A 322 -12.42 -2.54 -7.32
C ILE A 322 -12.28 -3.64 -6.27
N LEU A 323 -11.16 -3.66 -5.54
CA LEU A 323 -10.84 -4.72 -4.57
C LEU A 323 -11.82 -4.75 -3.40
N SER A 324 -12.31 -3.58 -2.94
CA SER A 324 -13.32 -3.51 -1.87
C SER A 324 -14.64 -4.21 -2.20
N GLN A 325 -14.92 -4.47 -3.49
CA GLN A 325 -16.13 -5.13 -3.97
C GLN A 325 -15.90 -6.61 -4.32
N GLN A 326 -14.65 -7.10 -4.32
CA GLN A 326 -14.32 -8.45 -4.77
C GLN A 326 -14.48 -9.49 -3.66
N ALA A 327 -13.78 -9.30 -2.54
CA ALA A 327 -13.94 -10.09 -1.34
C ALA A 327 -13.56 -9.27 -0.12
N GLU A 328 -13.97 -9.76 1.05
CA GLU A 328 -13.66 -9.13 2.33
C GLU A 328 -12.15 -8.92 2.50
N ASP A 329 -11.79 -7.71 2.96
CA ASP A 329 -10.42 -7.29 3.24
C ASP A 329 -9.45 -7.28 2.04
N MET A 330 -9.91 -7.55 0.81
CA MET A 330 -9.08 -7.38 -0.38
C MET A 330 -8.68 -5.93 -0.62
N ASP A 331 -9.47 -4.94 -0.17
CA ASP A 331 -9.08 -3.52 -0.22
C ASP A 331 -7.81 -3.22 0.58
N LYS A 332 -7.48 -4.06 1.57
CA LYS A 332 -6.24 -3.96 2.33
C LYS A 332 -5.01 -4.35 1.50
N ILE A 333 -5.14 -5.04 0.36
CA ILE A 333 -4.04 -5.33 -0.59
C ILE A 333 -3.43 -4.03 -1.16
N VAL A 334 -4.21 -2.95 -1.24
CA VAL A 334 -3.67 -1.63 -1.60
C VAL A 334 -2.95 -1.04 -0.39
N ASN A 335 -1.64 -0.78 -0.53
CA ASN A 335 -0.85 -0.18 0.54
C ASN A 335 -1.12 1.34 0.65
N LEU A 336 -2.24 1.68 1.31
CA LEU A 336 -2.58 3.06 1.67
C LEU A 336 -1.94 3.51 3.00
N GLY A 337 -0.95 2.77 3.51
CA GLY A 337 -0.35 2.96 4.83
C GLY A 337 -0.48 1.70 5.67
N ARG A 338 0.63 0.97 5.84
CA ARG A 338 0.74 -0.25 6.64
C ARG A 338 1.85 -0.12 7.70
N ASP A 339 1.89 -1.08 8.62
CA ASP A 339 2.85 -1.19 9.72
C ASP A 339 3.01 0.11 10.53
N MET A 340 4.26 0.59 10.64
CA MET A 340 4.65 1.84 11.31
C MET A 340 3.90 3.07 10.78
N TYR A 341 3.32 2.98 9.56
CA TYR A 341 2.56 4.05 8.93
C TYR A 341 1.06 3.77 8.84
N ALA A 342 0.54 2.75 9.54
CA ALA A 342 -0.89 2.42 9.54
C ALA A 342 -1.79 3.61 9.93
N PHE A 343 -1.27 4.54 10.75
CA PHE A 343 -1.98 5.76 11.15
C PHE A 343 -2.33 6.70 9.99
N VAL A 344 -1.68 6.58 8.82
CA VAL A 344 -1.99 7.41 7.64
C VAL A 344 -3.07 6.83 6.73
N ARG A 345 -3.45 5.56 6.91
CA ARG A 345 -4.47 4.92 6.07
C ARG A 345 -5.82 5.65 6.09
N PRO A 346 -6.33 6.12 7.25
CA PRO A 346 -7.54 6.94 7.28
C PRO A 346 -7.38 8.27 6.53
N ILE A 347 -6.20 8.89 6.59
CA ILE A 347 -5.89 10.14 5.86
C ILE A 347 -6.01 9.88 4.35
N ASN A 348 -5.42 8.78 3.87
CA ASN A 348 -5.51 8.42 2.46
C ASN A 348 -6.93 8.10 2.02
N LYS A 349 -7.63 7.24 2.77
CA LYS A 349 -8.97 6.78 2.43
C LYS A 349 -10.03 7.90 2.47
N TYR A 350 -9.98 8.77 3.47
CA TYR A 350 -11.04 9.74 3.70
C TYR A 350 -10.71 11.18 3.26
N ILE A 351 -9.44 11.48 2.99
CA ILE A 351 -9.00 12.83 2.60
C ILE A 351 -8.33 12.82 1.23
N ILE A 352 -7.21 12.10 1.08
CA ILE A 352 -6.39 12.20 -0.15
C ILE A 352 -7.13 11.64 -1.36
N MET A 353 -7.67 10.42 -1.26
CA MET A 353 -8.35 9.76 -2.38
C MET A 353 -9.62 10.52 -2.83
N PRO A 354 -10.56 10.92 -1.94
CA PRO A 354 -11.73 11.68 -2.37
C PRO A 354 -11.39 13.03 -3.00
N VAL A 355 -10.39 13.75 -2.48
CA VAL A 355 -9.95 15.04 -3.05
C VAL A 355 -9.28 14.82 -4.41
N PHE A 356 -8.46 13.77 -4.54
CA PHE A 356 -7.84 13.39 -5.81
C PHE A 356 -8.89 13.03 -6.87
N ASP A 357 -9.87 12.18 -6.51
CA ASP A 357 -10.95 11.76 -7.42
C ASP A 357 -11.86 12.92 -7.82
N LEU A 358 -12.13 13.83 -6.89
CA LEU A 358 -12.86 15.07 -7.18
C LEU A 358 -12.12 15.88 -8.27
N PHE A 359 -10.83 16.16 -8.10
CA PHE A 359 -10.06 16.90 -9.09
C PHE A 359 -9.93 16.16 -10.43
N ARG A 360 -9.73 14.84 -10.37
CA ARG A 360 -9.67 13.98 -11.56
C ARG A 360 -10.98 14.00 -12.37
N SER A 361 -12.13 14.19 -11.72
CA SER A 361 -13.43 14.20 -12.41
C SER A 361 -13.61 15.37 -13.39
N PHE A 362 -12.86 16.47 -13.23
CA PHE A 362 -12.97 17.64 -14.11
C PHE A 362 -11.63 18.13 -14.70
N VAL A 363 -10.50 17.54 -14.31
CA VAL A 363 -9.17 17.85 -14.87
C VAL A 363 -8.59 16.61 -15.54
N GLY A 364 -8.34 16.70 -16.86
CA GLY A 364 -7.81 15.57 -17.63
C GLY A 364 -6.33 15.25 -17.38
N SER A 365 -5.52 16.20 -16.90
CA SER A 365 -4.09 15.98 -16.62
C SER A 365 -3.84 15.63 -15.16
N LEU A 366 -3.34 14.42 -14.89
CA LEU A 366 -3.05 13.98 -13.53
C LEU A 366 -1.93 14.77 -12.84
N GLY A 367 -0.98 15.33 -13.59
CA GLY A 367 0.01 16.24 -13.02
C GLY A 367 -0.59 17.54 -12.49
N ILE A 368 -1.64 18.06 -13.14
CA ILE A 368 -2.41 19.21 -12.64
C ILE A 368 -3.28 18.81 -11.45
N VAL A 369 -3.87 17.61 -11.46
CA VAL A 369 -4.59 17.06 -10.30
C VAL A 369 -3.69 17.03 -9.06
N ILE A 370 -2.44 16.56 -9.21
CA ILE A 370 -1.45 16.56 -8.12
C ILE A 370 -1.14 17.99 -7.65
N LEU A 371 -1.00 18.95 -8.57
CA LEU A 371 -0.79 20.37 -8.23
C LEU A 371 -1.95 20.92 -7.40
N LEU A 372 -3.19 20.67 -7.81
CA LEU A 372 -4.40 21.13 -7.10
C LEU A 372 -4.53 20.46 -5.72
N LEU A 373 -4.28 19.16 -5.64
CA LEU A 373 -4.20 18.43 -4.37
C LEU A 373 -3.15 19.07 -3.44
N THR A 374 -1.98 19.41 -3.98
CA THR A 374 -0.91 20.09 -3.23
C THR A 374 -1.37 21.44 -2.70
N LEU A 375 -2.08 22.23 -3.52
CA LEU A 375 -2.60 23.53 -3.13
C LEU A 375 -3.60 23.41 -1.97
N VAL A 376 -4.51 22.43 -2.02
CA VAL A 376 -5.46 22.17 -0.93
C VAL A 376 -4.73 21.79 0.36
N ILE A 377 -3.77 20.87 0.29
CA ILE A 377 -2.97 20.47 1.46
C ILE A 377 -2.24 21.68 2.05
N ARG A 378 -1.65 22.52 1.20
CA ARG A 378 -0.95 23.74 1.64
C ARG A 378 -1.92 24.78 2.22
N LEU A 379 -3.11 24.92 1.66
CA LEU A 379 -4.15 25.81 2.18
C LEU A 379 -4.57 25.39 3.59
N VAL A 380 -4.85 24.10 3.80
CA VAL A 380 -5.27 23.55 5.10
C VAL A 380 -4.16 23.66 6.14
N THR A 381 -2.91 23.45 5.74
CA THR A 381 -1.74 23.55 6.64
C THR A 381 -1.23 24.98 6.83
N SER A 382 -1.67 25.94 6.00
CA SER A 382 -1.19 27.33 6.01
C SER A 382 -1.32 28.06 7.35
N PRO A 383 -2.40 27.90 8.16
CA PRO A 383 -2.49 28.60 9.43
C PRO A 383 -1.39 28.17 10.41
N LEU A 384 -1.06 26.87 10.41
CA LEU A 384 -0.01 26.33 11.26
C LEU A 384 1.37 26.81 10.78
N VAL A 385 1.61 26.73 9.47
CA VAL A 385 2.85 27.20 8.83
C VAL A 385 3.06 28.70 9.12
N TYR A 386 2.01 29.52 9.07
CA TYR A 386 2.07 30.93 9.42
C TYR A 386 2.55 31.17 10.86
N THR A 387 2.05 30.41 11.84
CA THR A 387 2.52 30.55 13.23
C THR A 387 4.01 30.22 13.38
N SER A 388 4.49 29.28 12.57
CA SER A 388 5.91 28.92 12.54
C SER A 388 6.78 30.03 11.97
N TYR A 389 6.36 30.64 10.85
CA TYR A 389 7.06 31.79 10.27
C TYR A 389 7.09 32.99 11.21
N LEU A 390 5.98 33.28 11.90
CA LEU A 390 5.94 34.33 12.92
C LEU A 390 6.93 34.05 14.06
N SER A 391 7.04 32.79 14.50
CA SER A 391 8.04 32.39 15.50
C SER A 391 9.46 32.58 14.98
N GLY A 392 9.74 32.20 13.73
CA GLY A 392 11.03 32.40 13.07
C GLY A 392 11.42 33.87 12.93
N ALA A 393 10.47 34.75 12.62
CA ALA A 393 10.72 36.19 12.57
C ALA A 393 11.04 36.79 13.94
N LYS A 394 10.33 36.37 15.00
CA LYS A 394 10.68 36.77 16.38
C LYS A 394 12.07 36.29 16.78
N MET A 395 12.43 35.06 16.40
CA MET A 395 13.76 34.52 16.62
C MET A 395 14.85 35.33 15.91
N LYS A 396 14.60 35.74 14.66
CA LYS A 396 15.48 36.64 13.90
C LYS A 396 15.65 37.98 14.61
N ALA A 397 14.58 38.56 15.14
CA ALA A 397 14.64 39.82 15.89
C ALA A 397 15.46 39.72 17.19
N LEU A 398 15.50 38.54 17.83
CA LEU A 398 16.27 38.29 19.05
C LEU A 398 17.75 37.96 18.80
N ARG A 399 18.16 37.66 17.56
CA ARG A 399 19.56 37.32 17.22
C ARG A 399 20.62 38.26 17.81
N PRO A 400 20.52 39.61 17.69
CA PRO A 400 21.54 40.49 18.24
C PRO A 400 21.66 40.38 19.77
N GLU A 401 20.57 40.08 20.48
CA GLU A 401 20.61 39.83 21.92
C GLU A 401 21.23 38.46 22.25
N ILE A 402 20.98 37.44 21.42
CA ILE A 402 21.62 36.12 21.53
C ILE A 402 23.13 36.23 21.32
N GLU A 403 23.58 36.97 20.31
CA GLU A 403 25.01 37.16 20.01
C GLU A 403 25.72 37.92 21.14
N LYS A 404 25.11 38.99 21.68
CA LYS A 404 25.64 39.71 22.85
C LYS A 404 25.71 38.81 24.08
N MET A 405 24.71 37.98 24.31
CA MET A 405 24.69 37.01 25.42
C MET A 405 25.79 35.94 25.26
N LYS A 406 25.98 35.39 24.06
CA LYS A 406 27.10 34.46 23.76
C LYS A 406 28.47 35.12 23.99
N ALA A 407 28.65 36.35 23.52
CA ALA A 407 29.89 37.10 23.74
C ALA A 407 30.19 37.35 25.24
N ARG A 408 29.14 37.50 26.06
CA ARG A 408 29.27 37.69 27.51
C ARG A 408 29.58 36.39 28.27
N LEU A 409 28.95 35.27 27.89
CA LEU A 409 29.04 33.99 28.60
C LEU A 409 30.19 33.09 28.12
N GLY A 410 30.80 33.38 26.97
CA GLY A 410 31.94 32.63 26.45
C GLY A 410 31.59 31.18 26.10
N ASP A 411 32.51 30.26 26.40
CA ASP A 411 32.40 28.84 26.04
C ASP A 411 31.55 27.97 27.00
N ASP A 412 30.95 28.56 28.04
CA ASP A 412 30.05 27.83 28.94
C ASP A 412 28.71 27.53 28.25
N GLN A 413 28.68 26.43 27.49
CA GLN A 413 27.51 25.96 26.75
C GLN A 413 26.28 25.75 27.63
N GLN A 414 26.47 25.38 28.91
CA GLN A 414 25.35 25.21 29.84
C GLN A 414 24.77 26.56 30.26
N ALA A 415 25.62 27.53 30.60
CA ALA A 415 25.17 28.88 30.93
C ALA A 415 24.51 29.58 29.73
N VAL A 416 25.08 29.43 28.53
CA VAL A 416 24.51 29.94 27.27
C VAL A 416 23.12 29.34 27.04
N GLY A 417 22.97 28.01 27.17
CA GLY A 417 21.67 27.36 27.00
C GLY A 417 20.59 27.85 27.99
N MET A 418 20.95 28.05 29.26
CA MET A 418 20.02 28.54 30.27
C MET A 418 19.58 29.99 30.05
N GLU A 419 20.54 30.89 29.78
CA GLU A 419 20.20 32.29 29.48
C GLU A 419 19.43 32.42 28.17
N GLN A 420 19.75 31.61 27.16
CA GLN A 420 19.01 31.57 25.90
C GLN A 420 17.54 31.16 26.11
N MET A 421 17.28 30.15 26.93
CA MET A 421 15.91 29.75 27.26
C MET A 421 15.18 30.81 28.09
N LYS A 422 15.87 31.48 29.02
CA LYS A 422 15.31 32.61 29.77
C LYS A 422 14.96 33.78 28.84
N LEU A 423 15.82 34.09 27.88
CA LEU A 423 15.62 35.12 26.89
C LEU A 423 14.39 34.84 26.01
N PHE A 424 14.25 33.61 25.50
CA PHE A 424 13.07 33.20 24.74
C PHE A 424 11.78 33.28 25.56
N ARG A 425 11.85 32.91 26.84
CA ARG A 425 10.73 33.03 27.78
C ARG A 425 10.31 34.48 27.96
N GLU A 426 11.27 35.38 28.20
CA GLU A 426 11.00 36.81 28.41
C GLU A 426 10.44 37.49 27.15
N ALA A 427 10.88 37.05 25.97
CA ALA A 427 10.37 37.55 24.69
C ALA A 427 9.04 36.89 24.24
N GLY A 428 8.57 35.86 24.94
CA GLY A 428 7.36 35.10 24.57
C GLY A 428 7.53 34.35 23.23
N VAL A 429 8.73 33.83 22.97
CA VAL A 429 9.07 33.08 21.75
C VAL A 429 9.18 31.59 22.07
N ASN A 430 8.55 30.75 21.25
CA ASN A 430 8.68 29.30 21.39
C ASN A 430 9.77 28.79 20.44
N PRO A 431 10.92 28.29 20.93
CA PRO A 431 11.99 27.77 20.08
C PRO A 431 11.54 26.55 19.25
N LEU A 432 10.54 25.80 19.74
CA LEU A 432 9.94 24.66 19.01
C LEU A 432 8.86 25.08 18.00
N GLY A 433 8.44 26.36 18.00
CA GLY A 433 7.47 26.86 17.02
C GLY A 433 7.93 26.68 15.56
N GLY A 434 9.24 26.63 15.34
CA GLY A 434 9.85 26.39 14.03
C GLY A 434 9.75 24.95 13.52
N CYS A 435 9.71 23.95 14.41
CA CYS A 435 9.71 22.53 14.02
C CYS A 435 8.33 21.89 13.98
N ILE A 436 7.29 22.55 14.53
CA ILE A 436 5.91 22.07 14.51
C ILE A 436 5.40 21.77 13.07
N PRO A 437 5.64 22.61 12.04
CA PRO A 437 5.21 22.27 10.69
C PRO A 437 5.91 21.03 10.14
N ALA A 438 7.18 20.82 10.46
CA ALA A 438 7.92 19.64 10.04
C ALA A 438 7.32 18.36 10.64
N LEU A 439 6.88 18.40 11.90
CA LEU A 439 6.22 17.26 12.54
C LEU A 439 4.86 16.93 11.90
N LEU A 440 4.05 17.95 11.56
CA LEU A 440 2.79 17.73 10.85
C LEU A 440 3.02 17.21 9.41
N GLN A 441 4.14 17.58 8.80
CA GLN A 441 4.48 17.14 7.45
C GLN A 441 4.77 15.63 7.37
N ILE A 442 5.23 15.01 8.46
CA ILE A 442 5.57 13.58 8.48
C ILE A 442 4.37 12.68 8.14
N PRO A 443 3.19 12.79 8.81
CA PRO A 443 1.99 12.07 8.40
C PRO A 443 1.57 12.32 6.95
N ILE A 444 1.63 13.59 6.50
CA ILE A 444 1.25 13.97 5.14
C ILE A 444 2.19 13.32 4.11
N PHE A 445 3.49 13.29 4.41
CA PHE A 445 4.47 12.64 3.56
C PHE A 445 4.19 11.14 3.42
N PHE A 446 4.01 10.41 4.53
CA PHE A 446 3.74 8.97 4.46
C PHE A 446 2.40 8.65 3.80
N ALA A 447 1.38 9.51 3.99
CA ALA A 447 0.11 9.41 3.28
C ALA A 447 0.32 9.50 1.75
N LEU A 448 0.94 10.58 1.28
CA LEU A 448 1.18 10.80 -0.15
C LEU A 448 2.16 9.78 -0.75
N TYR A 449 3.18 9.37 0.00
CA TYR A 449 4.11 8.33 -0.40
C TYR A 449 3.35 7.03 -0.68
N SER A 450 2.51 6.55 0.23
CA SER A 450 1.80 5.29 0.02
C SER A 450 0.70 5.42 -1.03
N PHE A 451 0.02 6.58 -1.09
CA PHE A 451 -0.99 6.86 -2.10
C PHE A 451 -0.40 6.86 -3.52
N PHE A 452 0.67 7.60 -3.79
CA PHE A 452 1.25 7.67 -5.13
C PHE A 452 1.94 6.36 -5.56
N ASN A 453 2.46 5.57 -4.62
CA ASN A 453 3.04 4.26 -4.93
C ASN A 453 2.00 3.18 -5.26
N SER A 454 0.78 3.30 -4.71
CA SER A 454 -0.28 2.29 -4.85
C SER A 454 -1.37 2.67 -5.85
N ASN A 455 -1.48 3.95 -6.22
CA ASN A 455 -2.55 4.41 -7.10
C ASN A 455 -2.26 4.09 -8.57
N ILE A 456 -2.89 3.02 -9.06
CA ILE A 456 -2.80 2.59 -10.47
C ILE A 456 -3.27 3.65 -11.47
N ALA A 457 -4.08 4.62 -11.06
CA ALA A 457 -4.52 5.69 -11.96
C ALA A 457 -3.35 6.53 -12.50
N LEU A 458 -2.21 6.59 -11.80
CA LEU A 458 -1.02 7.34 -12.23
C LEU A 458 -0.15 6.56 -13.21
N ARG A 459 -0.44 5.27 -13.40
CA ARG A 459 0.37 4.35 -14.18
C ARG A 459 0.19 4.61 -15.66
N GLY A 460 1.30 4.90 -16.35
CA GLY A 460 1.31 5.20 -17.78
C GLY A 460 0.81 6.61 -18.12
N GLU A 461 0.60 7.46 -17.12
CA GLU A 461 0.12 8.83 -17.31
C GLU A 461 1.29 9.80 -17.35
N GLY A 462 1.43 10.50 -18.47
CA GLY A 462 2.52 11.45 -18.70
C GLY A 462 2.22 12.85 -18.17
N PHE A 463 3.26 13.58 -17.76
CA PHE A 463 3.19 14.99 -17.42
C PHE A 463 4.52 15.70 -17.63
N LEU A 464 4.51 16.81 -18.40
CA LEU A 464 5.69 17.57 -18.80
C LEU A 464 6.73 16.68 -19.49
N TRP A 465 7.84 16.35 -18.84
CA TRP A 465 8.90 15.46 -19.33
C TRP A 465 8.85 14.05 -18.74
N ALA A 466 7.95 13.79 -17.79
CA ALA A 466 7.77 12.46 -17.22
C ALA A 466 6.77 11.69 -18.07
N ASP A 467 7.17 10.55 -18.60
CA ASP A 467 6.28 9.69 -19.40
C ASP A 467 5.32 8.87 -18.53
N ASN A 468 5.62 8.71 -17.24
CA ASN A 468 4.82 7.92 -16.31
C ASN A 468 4.94 8.47 -14.88
N LEU A 469 3.84 8.98 -14.34
CA LEU A 469 3.73 9.55 -12.99
C LEU A 469 3.92 8.51 -11.87
N ALA A 470 3.63 7.24 -12.14
CA ALA A 470 3.80 6.14 -11.19
C ALA A 470 5.25 5.60 -11.12
N SER A 471 6.12 5.96 -12.06
CA SER A 471 7.55 5.63 -12.04
C SER A 471 8.42 6.89 -11.90
N TYR A 472 9.72 6.72 -11.70
CA TYR A 472 10.67 7.84 -11.75
C TYR A 472 10.69 8.48 -13.15
N ASP A 473 10.99 9.79 -13.21
CA ASP A 473 11.23 10.51 -14.45
C ASP A 473 12.70 10.38 -14.90
N VAL A 474 12.97 10.51 -16.20
CA VAL A 474 14.34 10.36 -16.73
C VAL A 474 14.63 11.49 -17.71
N ILE A 475 15.56 12.36 -17.37
CA ILE A 475 16.08 13.37 -18.31
C ILE A 475 17.43 12.96 -18.92
N ALA A 476 18.23 12.22 -18.16
CA ALA A 476 19.54 11.72 -18.60
C ALA A 476 19.82 10.37 -17.94
N ARG A 477 20.46 9.47 -18.69
CA ARG A 477 21.02 8.22 -18.18
C ARG A 477 22.53 8.35 -18.01
N LEU A 478 23.04 7.80 -16.92
CA LEU A 478 24.46 7.71 -16.62
C LEU A 478 25.02 6.42 -17.23
N PRO A 479 26.27 6.41 -17.72
CA PRO A 479 26.91 5.20 -18.23
C PRO A 479 27.35 4.22 -17.12
N PHE A 480 27.09 4.56 -15.86
CA PHE A 480 27.42 3.75 -14.68
C PHE A 480 26.31 3.90 -13.63
N THR A 481 26.15 2.89 -12.78
CA THR A 481 25.18 2.90 -11.68
C THR A 481 25.83 3.40 -10.41
N ILE A 482 25.26 4.44 -9.80
CA ILE A 482 25.68 4.93 -8.48
C ILE A 482 24.85 4.20 -7.40
N PRO A 483 25.48 3.65 -6.34
CA PRO A 483 24.75 3.04 -5.23
C PRO A 483 23.72 4.01 -4.64
N TYR A 484 22.51 3.51 -4.34
CA TYR A 484 21.34 4.26 -3.86
C TYR A 484 20.75 5.29 -4.85
N PHE A 485 21.55 5.96 -5.67
CA PHE A 485 21.06 6.95 -6.64
C PHE A 485 20.46 6.32 -7.90
N GLY A 486 21.07 5.24 -8.41
CA GLY A 486 20.67 4.59 -9.66
C GLY A 486 21.53 4.99 -10.86
N ASP A 487 21.03 4.73 -12.06
CA ASP A 487 21.66 4.92 -13.37
C ASP A 487 21.04 6.08 -14.17
N HIS A 488 20.13 6.85 -13.57
CA HIS A 488 19.43 7.94 -14.23
C HIS A 488 19.35 9.18 -13.35
N ILE A 489 18.99 10.29 -13.97
CA ILE A 489 18.75 11.57 -13.30
C ILE A 489 17.29 11.96 -13.51
N SER A 490 16.59 12.17 -12.39
CA SER A 490 15.20 12.60 -12.32
C SER A 490 15.14 14.13 -12.15
N LEU A 491 14.59 14.85 -13.13
CA LEU A 491 14.53 16.31 -13.11
C LEU A 491 13.54 16.83 -12.07
N PHE A 492 12.39 16.17 -11.85
CA PHE A 492 11.50 16.56 -10.76
C PHE A 492 12.18 16.41 -9.40
N THR A 493 13.02 15.38 -9.23
CA THR A 493 13.82 15.22 -8.01
C THR A 493 14.83 16.36 -7.85
N LEU A 494 15.55 16.73 -8.91
CA LEU A 494 16.47 17.86 -8.87
C LEU A 494 15.77 19.18 -8.53
N LEU A 495 14.59 19.42 -9.09
CA LEU A 495 13.79 20.61 -8.77
C LEU A 495 13.28 20.61 -7.33
N ALA A 496 12.82 19.46 -6.83
CA ALA A 496 12.42 19.31 -5.42
C ALA A 496 13.61 19.58 -4.48
N VAL A 497 14.80 19.07 -4.81
CA VAL A 497 16.03 19.29 -4.03
C VAL A 497 16.48 20.74 -4.10
N PHE A 498 16.49 21.35 -5.29
CA PHE A 498 16.86 22.75 -5.48
C PHE A 498 15.93 23.69 -4.71
N THR A 499 14.61 23.49 -4.83
CA THR A 499 13.63 24.30 -4.09
C THR A 499 13.72 24.09 -2.58
N SER A 500 13.96 22.86 -2.12
CA SER A 500 14.22 22.58 -0.70
C SER A 500 15.48 23.30 -0.20
N PHE A 501 16.55 23.31 -1.01
CA PHE A 501 17.78 24.01 -0.70
C PHE A 501 17.57 25.53 -0.61
N LEU A 502 16.77 26.11 -1.51
CA LEU A 502 16.38 27.53 -1.43
C LEU A 502 15.60 27.83 -0.13
N ILE A 503 14.67 26.95 0.26
CA ILE A 503 13.96 27.08 1.54
C ILE A 503 14.94 27.05 2.71
N SER A 504 15.93 26.14 2.69
CA SER A 504 16.96 26.06 3.73
C SER A 504 17.79 27.33 3.83
N ILE A 505 18.23 27.91 2.69
CA ILE A 505 18.93 29.20 2.66
C ILE A 505 18.07 30.31 3.23
N TYR A 506 16.80 30.36 2.83
CA TYR A 506 15.89 31.40 3.29
C TYR A 506 15.64 31.32 4.81
N ASN A 507 15.54 30.10 5.34
CA ASN A 507 15.36 29.84 6.78
C ASN A 507 16.65 30.02 7.60
N MET A 508 17.82 30.15 6.97
CA MET A 508 19.12 30.30 7.66
C MET A 508 19.09 31.39 8.72
N ASN A 509 18.37 32.48 8.46
CA ASN A 509 18.30 33.64 9.32
C ASN A 509 17.26 33.54 10.44
N MET A 510 16.52 32.44 10.52
CA MET A 510 15.44 32.22 11.48
C MET A 510 15.76 31.11 12.49
N THR A 511 16.71 30.21 12.19
CA THR A 511 17.11 29.14 13.10
C THR A 511 18.01 29.69 14.23
N PRO A 512 17.79 29.30 15.51
CA PRO A 512 18.72 29.63 16.59
C PRO A 512 20.12 29.11 16.26
N ASP A 513 21.14 29.93 16.50
CA ASP A 513 22.53 29.56 16.24
C ASP A 513 22.94 28.42 17.19
N GLN A 514 22.96 27.19 16.65
CA GLN A 514 23.32 25.99 17.38
C GLN A 514 24.83 25.91 17.52
N SER A 515 25.32 25.65 18.73
CA SER A 515 26.75 25.52 19.01
C SER A 515 27.38 24.29 18.36
N ASN A 516 26.57 23.32 17.90
CA ASN A 516 27.05 22.18 17.14
C ASN A 516 27.04 22.48 15.62
N PRO A 517 28.22 22.54 14.96
CA PRO A 517 28.33 22.77 13.53
C PRO A 517 27.55 21.75 12.68
N ALA A 518 27.44 20.50 13.11
CA ALA A 518 26.72 19.46 12.38
C ALA A 518 25.22 19.79 12.25
N LEU A 519 24.59 20.27 13.33
CA LEU A 519 23.17 20.63 13.33
C LEU A 519 22.92 21.95 12.58
N LYS A 520 23.92 22.84 12.53
CA LYS A 520 23.87 24.07 11.73
C LYS A 520 23.83 23.78 10.23
N TYR A 521 24.63 22.82 9.76
CA TYR A 521 24.72 22.49 8.34
C TYR A 521 23.72 21.42 7.87
N MET A 522 23.12 20.66 8.79
CA MET A 522 22.19 19.58 8.47
C MET A 522 21.04 20.01 7.53
N PRO A 523 20.36 21.18 7.70
CA PRO A 523 19.32 21.61 6.77
C PRO A 523 19.78 21.84 5.32
N TYR A 524 21.07 22.12 5.08
CA TYR A 524 21.62 22.28 3.73
C TYR A 524 22.00 20.96 3.09
N ILE A 525 22.54 20.03 3.90
CA ILE A 525 22.98 18.72 3.43
C ILE A 525 21.77 17.81 3.20
N PHE A 526 20.73 17.93 4.02
CA PHE A 526 19.57 17.04 4.01
C PHE A 526 18.83 16.97 2.65
N PRO A 527 18.57 18.08 1.93
CA PRO A 527 18.05 18.02 0.57
C PRO A 527 18.90 17.15 -0.38
N PHE A 528 20.23 17.25 -0.30
CA PHE A 528 21.12 16.45 -1.14
C PHE A 528 21.17 14.97 -0.71
N ILE A 529 20.95 14.65 0.57
CA ILE A 529 20.75 13.26 1.00
C ILE A 529 19.44 12.72 0.41
N MET A 530 18.37 13.53 0.47
CA MET A 530 17.06 13.15 -0.07
C MET A 530 17.07 12.95 -1.58
N LEU A 531 17.99 13.60 -2.31
CA LEU A 531 18.22 13.32 -3.74
C LEU A 531 18.44 11.83 -4.00
N PHE A 532 19.28 11.15 -3.21
CA PHE A 532 19.58 9.72 -3.39
C PHE A 532 18.36 8.82 -3.13
N ILE A 533 17.45 9.25 -2.26
CA ILE A 533 16.24 8.49 -1.95
C ILE A 533 15.17 8.75 -3.01
N PHE A 534 14.91 10.02 -3.32
CA PHE A 534 13.79 10.44 -4.18
C PHE A 534 14.02 10.13 -5.66
N ASN A 535 15.28 9.94 -6.10
CA ASN A 535 15.55 9.64 -7.51
C ASN A 535 14.89 8.33 -7.97
N ARG A 536 14.70 7.36 -7.07
CA ARG A 536 14.02 6.07 -7.34
C ARG A 536 12.52 6.05 -7.05
N LEU A 537 11.96 7.16 -6.55
CA LEU A 537 10.55 7.23 -6.18
C LEU A 537 9.68 7.67 -7.37
N PRO A 538 8.35 7.44 -7.32
CA PRO A 538 7.44 7.92 -8.35
C PRO A 538 7.58 9.43 -8.58
N SER A 539 7.58 9.82 -9.84
CA SER A 539 7.67 11.23 -10.25
C SER A 539 6.47 12.05 -9.76
N ALA A 540 5.30 11.42 -9.54
CA ALA A 540 4.16 12.07 -8.88
C ALA A 540 4.52 12.63 -7.49
N LEU A 541 5.30 11.88 -6.70
CA LEU A 541 5.70 12.29 -5.36
C LEU A 541 6.71 13.44 -5.42
N THR A 542 7.71 13.35 -6.30
CA THR A 542 8.74 14.39 -6.44
C THR A 542 8.19 15.66 -7.10
N TRP A 543 7.21 15.51 -7.99
CA TRP A 543 6.41 16.62 -8.53
C TRP A 543 5.59 17.31 -7.43
N TYR A 544 4.87 16.55 -6.60
CA TYR A 544 4.18 17.09 -5.42
C TYR A 544 5.15 17.91 -4.57
N TYR A 545 6.33 17.39 -4.26
CA TYR A 545 7.33 18.10 -3.46
C TYR A 545 7.80 19.39 -4.12
N THR A 546 8.05 19.38 -5.42
CA THR A 546 8.43 20.56 -6.18
C THR A 546 7.37 21.65 -6.07
N VAL A 547 6.11 21.35 -6.39
CA VAL A 547 4.99 22.28 -6.27
C VAL A 547 4.85 22.79 -4.84
N SER A 548 4.90 21.87 -3.88
CA SER A 548 4.76 22.14 -2.45
C SER A 548 5.82 23.11 -1.94
N ASN A 549 7.07 22.95 -2.37
CA ASN A 549 8.18 23.84 -2.03
C ASN A 549 8.07 25.20 -2.74
N VAL A 550 7.65 25.24 -4.00
CA VAL A 550 7.42 26.50 -4.72
C VAL A 550 6.33 27.33 -4.02
N ILE A 551 5.21 26.71 -3.66
CA ILE A 551 4.14 27.37 -2.88
C ILE A 551 4.69 27.88 -1.55
N THR A 552 5.54 27.09 -0.88
CA THR A 552 6.19 27.47 0.38
C THR A 552 7.05 28.72 0.22
N LEU A 553 7.89 28.77 -0.81
CA LEU A 553 8.74 29.92 -1.11
C LEU A 553 7.91 31.18 -1.41
N ILE A 554 6.82 31.04 -2.18
CA ILE A 554 5.89 32.14 -2.49
C ILE A 554 5.23 32.66 -1.22
N LEU A 555 4.66 31.77 -0.39
CA LEU A 555 4.03 32.13 0.88
C LEU A 555 5.03 32.80 1.81
N GLN A 556 6.25 32.29 1.88
CA GLN A 556 7.28 32.81 2.75
C GLN A 556 7.75 34.21 2.32
N TRP A 557 7.97 34.41 1.01
CA TRP A 557 8.27 35.72 0.44
C TRP A 557 7.14 36.71 0.70
N PHE A 558 5.88 36.29 0.52
CA PHE A 558 4.72 37.14 0.77
C PHE A 558 4.59 37.52 2.25
N ILE A 559 4.68 36.54 3.16
CA ILE A 559 4.58 36.75 4.60
C ILE A 559 5.68 37.71 5.08
N ASN A 560 6.93 37.49 4.69
CA ASN A 560 8.03 38.30 5.18
C ASN A 560 8.02 39.73 4.65
N ASN A 561 7.56 39.95 3.41
CA ASN A 561 7.57 41.29 2.81
C ASN A 561 6.29 42.10 3.09
N TYR A 562 5.13 41.44 3.21
CA TYR A 562 3.83 42.12 3.31
C TYR A 562 3.12 41.95 4.65
N ILE A 563 3.39 40.88 5.42
CA ILE A 563 2.68 40.59 6.67
C ILE A 563 3.53 40.89 7.90
N ILE A 564 4.84 40.62 7.83
CA ILE A 564 5.74 40.76 8.97
C ILE A 564 6.26 42.19 9.08
N ASP A 565 5.62 42.94 9.97
CA ASP A 565 6.06 44.26 10.42
C ASP A 565 7.04 44.10 11.60
N HIS A 566 8.32 44.39 11.36
CA HIS A 566 9.39 44.21 12.34
C HIS A 566 9.18 45.08 13.60
N ASP A 567 8.65 46.30 13.43
CA ASP A 567 8.42 47.23 14.55
C ASP A 567 7.31 46.71 15.46
N LYS A 568 6.22 46.19 14.87
CA LYS A 568 5.15 45.54 15.64
C LYS A 568 5.62 44.27 16.36
N ILE A 569 6.60 43.55 15.80
CA ILE A 569 7.19 42.38 16.47
C ILE A 569 8.01 42.80 17.69
N LEU A 570 8.86 43.82 17.56
CA LEU A 570 9.65 44.34 18.68
C LEU A 570 8.75 44.88 19.80
N LEU A 571 7.72 45.66 19.45
CA LEU A 571 6.73 46.16 20.42
C LEU A 571 6.03 45.02 21.15
N LYS A 572 5.62 43.95 20.45
CA LYS A 572 5.04 42.76 21.08
C LYS A 572 6.01 42.03 22.02
N ILE A 573 7.31 41.99 21.67
CA ILE A 573 8.34 41.40 22.53
C ILE A 573 8.48 42.24 23.80
N GLU A 574 8.52 43.56 23.69
CA GLU A 574 8.59 44.48 24.83
C GLU A 574 7.33 44.44 25.71
N GLU A 575 6.14 44.37 25.12
CA GLU A 575 4.89 44.17 25.86
C GLU A 575 4.86 42.83 26.59
N ASN A 576 5.33 41.75 25.97
CA ASN A 576 5.40 40.45 26.61
C ASN A 576 6.40 40.44 27.79
N ARG A 577 7.50 41.21 27.70
CA ARG A 577 8.42 41.41 28.83
C ARG A 577 7.75 42.09 30.03
N LYS A 578 6.73 42.93 29.79
CA LYS A 578 5.98 43.67 30.83
C LYS A 578 4.90 42.83 31.53
N LYS A 579 4.50 41.66 30.98
CA LYS A 579 3.43 40.82 31.55
C LYS A 579 3.92 40.02 32.77
N PRO A 580 3.07 39.83 33.81
CA PRO A 580 3.42 39.04 34.99
C PRO A 580 3.66 37.58 34.62
N LYS A 581 4.75 37.03 35.17
CA LYS A 581 5.34 35.74 34.76
C LYS A 581 4.67 34.58 35.51
N VAL A 582 3.79 33.82 34.86
CA VAL A 582 3.25 32.58 35.44
C VAL A 582 4.15 31.42 35.02
N LYS A 583 4.87 30.81 35.98
CA LYS A 583 5.68 29.61 35.73
C LYS A 583 4.77 28.41 35.44
N SER A 584 5.09 27.63 34.39
CA SER A 584 4.40 26.36 34.14
C SER A 584 4.99 25.23 35.01
N LYS A 585 4.15 24.32 35.52
CA LYS A 585 4.57 23.16 36.34
C LYS A 585 5.64 22.28 35.68
N TRP A 586 5.65 22.16 34.35
CA TRP A 586 6.69 21.43 33.63
C TRP A 586 8.04 22.17 33.63
N GLN A 587 7.99 23.50 33.60
CA GLN A 587 9.19 24.35 33.65
C GLN A 587 9.82 24.34 35.04
N GLU A 588 9.02 24.31 36.10
CA GLU A 588 9.52 24.12 37.48
C GLU A 588 10.21 22.76 37.64
N ARG A 589 9.66 21.70 37.02
CA ARG A 589 10.29 20.37 37.02
C ARG A 589 11.62 20.35 36.28
N LEU A 590 11.74 21.04 35.14
CA LEU A 590 13.02 21.14 34.42
C LEU A 590 14.07 21.93 35.20
N GLU A 591 13.70 23.07 35.79
CA GLU A 591 14.58 23.88 36.64
C GLU A 591 15.08 23.03 37.84
N GLN A 592 14.21 22.24 38.47
CA GLN A 592 14.58 21.31 39.57
C GLN A 592 15.53 20.19 39.13
N VAL A 593 15.26 19.55 37.99
CA VAL A 593 16.13 18.48 37.46
C VAL A 593 17.52 19.02 37.12
N GLN A 594 17.60 20.24 36.56
CA GLN A 594 18.87 20.89 36.25
C GLN A 594 19.64 21.32 37.50
N GLU A 595 18.97 21.88 38.51
CA GLU A 595 19.61 22.18 39.81
C GLU A 595 20.17 20.92 40.48
N GLN A 596 19.45 19.80 40.38
CA GLN A 596 19.95 18.51 40.88
C GLN A 596 21.19 18.04 40.11
N GLN A 597 21.22 18.18 38.78
CA GLN A 597 22.41 17.86 37.97
C GLN A 597 23.60 18.75 38.33
N LYS A 598 23.38 20.05 38.55
CA LYS A 598 24.43 21.00 38.94
C LYS A 598 25.01 20.66 40.32
N LYS A 599 24.14 20.40 41.31
CA LYS A 599 24.54 19.94 42.66
C LYS A 599 25.30 18.61 42.61
N ALA A 600 24.90 17.68 41.72
CA ALA A 600 25.60 16.41 41.54
C ALA A 600 27.00 16.58 40.90
N GLN A 601 27.18 17.53 39.98
CA GLN A 601 28.49 17.86 39.41
C GLN A 601 29.41 18.57 40.41
N GLU A 602 28.87 19.52 41.18
CA GLU A 602 29.60 20.22 42.26
C GLU A 602 30.02 19.23 43.38
N ALA A 603 29.17 18.25 43.70
CA ALA A 603 29.51 17.18 44.64
C ALA A 603 30.63 16.25 44.13
N LYS A 604 30.73 16.04 42.81
CA LYS A 604 31.82 15.28 42.17
C LYS A 604 33.15 16.04 42.07
N GLN A 605 33.11 17.38 42.10
CA GLN A 605 34.31 18.24 42.00
C GLN A 605 34.91 18.63 43.36
N LYS A 606 34.24 18.34 44.49
CA LYS A 606 34.86 18.51 45.82
C LYS A 606 35.97 17.47 46.00
N PRO A 607 37.23 17.86 46.24
CA PRO A 607 38.28 16.89 46.52
C PRO A 607 37.95 16.21 47.84
N THR A 608 37.95 14.88 47.83
CA THR A 608 37.87 14.05 49.04
C THR A 608 39.05 14.45 49.93
N ARG A 609 38.80 15.32 50.93
CA ARG A 609 39.74 15.53 52.03
C ARG A 609 39.81 14.21 52.79
N ARG A 610 40.88 13.46 52.55
CA ARG A 610 41.31 12.36 53.42
C ARG A 610 41.72 12.90 54.77
#